data_AF-A0A6F8XZJ4-F1
#
_entry.id   AF-A0A6F8XZJ4-F1
#
_cell.length_a   1.000
_cell.length_b   1.000
_cell.length_c   1.000
_cell.angle_alpha   90.00
_cell.angle_beta   90.00
_cell.angle_gamma   90.00
#
_symmetry.space_group_name_H-M   'P 1'
#
loop_
_entity.id
_entity.type
_entity.pdbx_description
1 polymer ?
#
loop_
_entity_poly.entity_id
_entity_poly.type
_entity_poly.pdbx_seq_one_letter_code
_entity_poly.pdbx_strand_id
1 'polypeptide(L)'
;MPETLRRLLGEHGLPPEAVDHFVPHQANGVMLGELLPRLKLTSARTHLTVAEHANTGAGSIPLTLDTAHRHGAFADGDLVLMAAFGGGMSTGATLVRWDANRS
;
A
#
# COMPACT_ATOMS: atom_id res chain seq x y z
N MET A 1 -5.71 -1.51 -11.44
CA MET A 1 -5.47 -1.21 -10.00
C MET A 1 -6.77 -1.09 -9.20
N PRO A 2 -7.72 -0.16 -9.44
CA PRO A 2 -8.97 -0.14 -8.65
C PRO A 2 -9.73 -1.46 -8.70
N GLU A 3 -9.81 -2.10 -9.88
CA GLU A 3 -10.38 -3.43 -10.05
C GLU A 3 -9.59 -4.52 -9.31
N THR A 4 -8.26 -4.50 -9.42
CA THR A 4 -7.35 -5.42 -8.70
C THR A 4 -7.59 -5.39 -7.19
N LEU A 5 -7.70 -4.20 -6.59
CA LEU A 5 -8.01 -4.03 -5.17
C LEU A 5 -9.40 -4.55 -4.82
N ARG A 6 -10.42 -4.17 -5.60
CA ARG A 6 -11.80 -4.63 -5.36
C ARG A 6 -11.92 -6.14 -5.42
N ARG A 7 -11.23 -6.78 -6.37
CA ARG A 7 -11.20 -8.24 -6.49
C ARG A 7 -10.51 -8.86 -5.28
N LEU A 8 -9.32 -8.40 -4.92
CA LEU A 8 -8.56 -8.90 -3.77
C LEU A 8 -9.35 -8.79 -2.46
N LEU A 9 -9.95 -7.62 -2.20
CA LEU A 9 -10.79 -7.41 -1.02
C LEU A 9 -12.04 -8.30 -1.05
N GLY A 10 -12.68 -8.42 -2.22
CA GLY A 10 -13.85 -9.28 -2.42
C GLY A 10 -13.57 -10.78 -2.21
N GLU A 11 -12.41 -11.27 -2.69
CA GLU A 11 -11.94 -12.65 -2.47
C GLU A 11 -11.76 -12.97 -0.98
N HIS A 12 -11.48 -11.95 -0.15
CA HIS A 12 -11.35 -12.07 1.30
C HIS A 12 -12.59 -11.61 2.09
N GLY A 13 -13.67 -11.19 1.43
CA GLY A 13 -14.88 -10.69 2.08
C GLY A 13 -14.68 -9.41 2.90
N LEU A 14 -13.65 -8.61 2.57
CA LEU A 14 -13.28 -7.41 3.31
C LEU A 14 -13.84 -6.15 2.63
N PRO A 15 -14.44 -5.23 3.38
CA PRO A 15 -14.78 -3.91 2.85
C PRO A 15 -13.50 -3.05 2.72
N PRO A 16 -13.44 -2.06 1.80
CA PRO A 16 -12.29 -1.14 1.69
C PRO A 16 -11.92 -0.45 2.99
N GLU A 17 -12.89 -0.20 3.86
CA GLU A 17 -12.74 0.43 5.17
C GLU A 17 -12.00 -0.45 6.19
N ALA A 18 -11.84 -1.75 5.92
CA ALA A 18 -11.06 -2.66 6.76
C ALA A 18 -9.55 -2.52 6.55
N VAL A 19 -9.10 -1.75 5.55
CA VAL A 19 -7.68 -1.51 5.30
C VAL A 19 -7.20 -0.35 6.18
N ASP A 20 -6.28 -0.64 7.10
CA ASP A 20 -5.70 0.34 8.02
C ASP A 20 -4.54 1.11 7.36
N HIS A 21 -3.76 0.43 6.52
CA HIS A 21 -2.59 1.02 5.86
C HIS A 21 -2.53 0.70 4.37
N PHE A 22 -2.09 1.68 3.59
CA PHE A 22 -1.82 1.51 2.17
C PHE A 22 -0.38 1.89 1.82
N VAL A 23 0.34 0.95 1.21
CA VAL A 23 1.73 1.11 0.75
C VAL A 23 1.81 0.87 -0.77
N PRO A 24 1.68 1.92 -1.59
CA PRO A 24 1.83 1.80 -3.04
C PRO A 24 3.29 1.72 -3.49
N HIS A 25 3.51 1.27 -4.72
CA HIS A 25 4.76 1.54 -5.44
C HIS A 25 4.96 3.04 -5.59
N GLN A 26 6.17 3.50 -5.25
CA GLN A 26 6.56 4.91 -5.21
C GLN A 26 6.99 5.38 -6.61
N ALA A 27 6.06 5.48 -7.56
CA ALA A 27 6.39 5.81 -8.95
C ALA A 27 6.70 7.28 -9.19
N ASN A 28 5.68 8.14 -9.07
CA ASN A 28 5.81 9.59 -9.09
C ASN A 28 4.62 10.21 -8.35
N GLY A 29 4.80 11.38 -7.75
CA GLY A 29 3.78 12.03 -6.93
C GLY A 29 2.51 12.43 -7.70
N VAL A 30 2.64 12.78 -8.99
CA VAL A 30 1.50 13.19 -9.84
C VAL A 30 0.55 12.01 -10.07
N MET A 31 1.08 10.88 -10.55
CA MET A 31 0.32 9.66 -10.80
C MET A 31 -0.30 9.12 -9.50
N LEU A 32 0.44 9.17 -8.39
CA LEU A 32 -0.10 8.79 -7.08
C LEU A 32 -1.27 9.69 -6.67
N GLY A 33 -1.15 11.01 -6.88
CA GLY A 33 -2.22 11.98 -6.63
C GLY A 33 -3.48 11.74 -7.46
N GLU A 34 -3.35 11.25 -8.69
CA GLU A 34 -4.49 10.86 -9.54
C GLU A 34 -5.08 9.49 -9.17
N LEU A 35 -4.26 8.56 -8.70
CA LEU A 35 -4.65 7.19 -8.39
C LEU A 35 -5.38 7.08 -7.05
N LEU A 36 -4.83 7.68 -5.99
CA LEU A 36 -5.31 7.52 -4.61
C LEU A 36 -6.81 7.85 -4.46
N PRO A 37 -7.34 8.96 -5.01
CA PRO A 37 -8.76 9.29 -4.90
C PRO A 37 -9.70 8.24 -5.54
N ARG A 38 -9.19 7.45 -6.49
CA ARG A 38 -9.97 6.42 -7.20
C ARG A 38 -10.06 5.10 -6.43
N LEU A 39 -9.21 4.88 -5.43
CA LEU A 39 -9.13 3.62 -4.69
C LEU A 39 -10.18 3.49 -3.58
N LYS A 40 -10.80 4.59 -3.15
CA LYS A 40 -11.81 4.64 -2.07
C LYS A 40 -11.32 4.04 -0.73
N LEU A 41 -10.02 4.13 -0.45
CA LEU A 41 -9.41 3.70 0.81
C LEU A 41 -9.45 4.83 1.85
N THR A 42 -10.63 5.37 2.16
CA THR A 42 -10.74 6.59 2.98
C THR A 42 -10.30 6.42 4.43
N SER A 43 -10.37 5.19 4.95
CA SER A 43 -9.91 4.86 6.31
C SER A 43 -8.41 4.54 6.38
N ALA A 44 -7.77 4.24 5.25
CA ALA A 44 -6.40 3.79 5.22
C ALA A 44 -5.41 4.96 5.32
N ARG A 45 -4.43 4.83 6.21
CA ARG A 45 -3.25 5.71 6.18
C ARG A 45 -2.37 5.31 5.00
N THR A 46 -2.22 6.21 4.04
CA THR A 46 -1.32 6.01 2.90
C THR A 46 0.10 6.42 3.26
N HIS A 47 1.06 5.52 3.04
CA HIS A 47 2.48 5.76 3.28
C HIS A 47 3.19 6.08 1.96
N LEU A 48 3.80 7.26 1.89
CA LEU A 48 4.55 7.73 0.73
C LEU A 48 5.94 8.14 1.17
N THR A 49 6.95 7.71 0.42
CA THR A 49 8.35 8.11 0.60
C THR A 49 8.99 8.58 -0.72
N VAL A 50 8.18 8.77 -1.77
CA VAL A 50 8.63 9.18 -3.10
C VAL A 50 9.25 10.58 -3.09
N ALA A 51 8.88 11.44 -2.13
CA ALA A 51 9.45 12.78 -2.00
C ALA A 51 10.88 12.73 -1.46
N GLU A 52 11.18 11.77 -0.59
CA GLU A 52 12.46 11.60 0.09
C GLU A 52 13.43 10.71 -0.71
N HIS A 53 12.91 9.66 -1.35
CA HIS A 53 13.72 8.60 -1.95
C HIS A 53 13.52 8.42 -3.46
N ALA A 54 12.66 9.23 -4.08
CA ALA A 54 12.26 9.07 -5.48
C ALA A 54 11.74 7.65 -5.76
N ASN A 55 11.77 7.23 -7.03
CA ASN A 55 11.39 5.88 -7.42
C ASN A 55 12.59 4.93 -7.30
N THR A 56 12.52 3.97 -6.39
CA THR A 56 13.55 2.93 -6.19
C THR A 56 13.16 1.58 -6.80
N GLY A 57 12.19 1.57 -7.72
CA GLY A 57 11.74 0.38 -8.45
C GLY A 57 11.12 -0.66 -7.52
N ALA A 58 11.66 -1.88 -7.55
CA ALA A 58 11.23 -2.97 -6.67
C ALA A 58 11.49 -2.68 -5.19
N GLY A 59 12.44 -1.78 -4.88
CA GLY A 59 12.75 -1.37 -3.51
C GLY A 59 11.72 -0.42 -2.88
N SER A 60 10.83 0.17 -3.68
CA SER A 60 9.94 1.25 -3.22
C SER A 60 8.99 0.80 -2.09
N ILE A 61 8.38 -0.38 -2.22
CA ILE A 61 7.46 -0.92 -1.20
C ILE A 61 8.19 -1.32 0.10
N PRO A 62 9.25 -2.16 0.07
CA PRO A 62 9.94 -2.54 1.30
C PRO A 62 10.59 -1.36 2.02
N LEU A 63 11.14 -0.38 1.28
CA LEU A 63 11.67 0.84 1.88
C LEU A 63 10.58 1.65 2.60
N THR A 64 9.41 1.80 1.98
CA THR A 64 8.28 2.52 2.58
C THR A 64 7.74 1.79 3.81
N LEU A 65 7.66 0.45 3.76
CA LEU A 65 7.27 -0.38 4.91
C LEU A 65 8.23 -0.22 6.08
N ASP A 66 9.53 -0.34 5.83
CA ASP A 66 10.57 -0.18 6.86
C ASP A 66 10.51 1.24 7.47
N THR A 67 10.34 2.27 6.64
CA THR A 67 10.18 3.65 7.10
C THR A 67 8.95 3.81 8.01
N ALA A 68 7.79 3.31 7.58
CA ALA A 68 6.56 3.37 8.36
C ALA A 68 6.65 2.57 9.67
N HIS A 69 7.29 1.41 9.64
CA HIS A 69 7.51 0.58 10.82
C HIS A 69 8.41 1.29 11.84
N ARG A 70 9.53 1.87 11.42
CA ARG A 70 10.44 2.62 12.31
C ARG A 70 9.80 3.87 12.91
N HIS A 71 8.78 4.43 12.26
CA HIS A 71 7.97 5.52 12.80
C HIS A 71 6.82 5.05 13.71
N GLY A 72 6.74 3.75 14.03
CA GLY A 72 5.71 3.21 14.91
C GLY A 72 4.30 3.29 14.31
N ALA A 73 4.18 3.27 12.98
CA ALA A 73 2.90 3.48 12.33
C ALA A 73 1.94 2.28 12.39
N PHE A 74 2.47 1.07 12.61
CA PHE A 74 1.72 -0.18 12.59
C PHE A 74 1.48 -0.71 14.01
N ALA A 75 0.27 -1.18 14.27
CA ALA A 75 -0.13 -1.94 15.44
C ALA A 75 -0.32 -3.44 15.09
N ASP A 76 -0.36 -4.27 16.13
CA ASP A 76 -0.64 -5.70 15.97
C ASP A 76 -2.05 -5.91 15.43
N GLY A 77 -2.17 -6.73 14.39
CA GLY A 77 -3.44 -7.03 13.74
C GLY A 77 -3.84 -6.09 12.59
N ASP A 78 -3.15 -4.97 12.40
CA ASP A 78 -3.45 -3.99 11.34
C ASP A 78 -3.42 -4.64 9.95
N LEU A 79 -4.38 -4.29 9.10
CA LEU A 79 -4.44 -4.76 7.73
C LEU A 79 -3.67 -3.80 6.80
N VAL A 80 -2.54 -4.28 6.30
CA VAL A 80 -1.66 -3.55 5.39
C VAL A 80 -1.89 -4.02 3.95
N LEU A 81 -2.35 -3.10 3.11
CA LEU A 81 -2.47 -3.30 1.67
C LEU A 81 -1.22 -2.77 0.96
N MET A 82 -0.58 -3.63 0.18
CA MET A 82 0.51 -3.24 -0.72
C MET A 82 0.07 -3.35 -2.17
N ALA A 83 0.45 -2.39 -3.01
CA ALA A 83 0.13 -2.43 -4.43
C ALA A 83 1.27 -1.95 -5.31
N ALA A 84 1.64 -2.75 -6.30
CA ALA A 84 2.69 -2.46 -7.27
C ALA A 84 2.13 -2.33 -8.69
N PHE A 85 2.75 -1.46 -9.47
CA PHE A 85 2.49 -1.28 -10.90
C PHE A 85 3.81 -0.95 -11.59
N GLY A 86 4.09 -1.57 -12.73
CA GLY A 86 5.38 -1.46 -13.40
C GLY A 86 5.29 -1.55 -14.93
N GLY A 87 6.44 -1.32 -15.58
CA GLY A 87 6.56 -1.40 -17.03
C GLY A 87 6.14 -2.78 -17.56
N GLY A 88 5.29 -2.81 -18.59
CA GLY A 88 4.73 -4.04 -19.16
C GLY A 88 3.27 -4.36 -18.77
N MET A 89 2.53 -3.42 -18.19
CA MET A 89 1.12 -3.56 -17.74
C MET A 89 0.91 -4.49 -16.53
N SER A 90 1.98 -4.97 -15.88
CA SER A 90 1.85 -5.78 -14.69
C SER A 90 1.39 -4.94 -13.49
N THR A 91 0.28 -5.36 -12.89
CA THR A 91 -0.21 -4.82 -11.61
C THR A 91 -0.39 -5.97 -10.64
N GLY A 92 -0.03 -5.73 -9.38
CA GLY A 92 -0.18 -6.70 -8.31
C GLY A 92 -0.57 -5.99 -7.02
N ALA A 93 -1.35 -6.67 -6.19
CA ALA A 93 -1.69 -6.21 -4.86
C ALA A 93 -1.69 -7.39 -3.90
N THR A 94 -1.39 -7.14 -2.64
CA THR A 94 -1.44 -8.16 -1.59
C THR A 94 -1.86 -7.53 -0.27
N LEU A 95 -2.49 -8.34 0.59
CA LEU A 95 -2.92 -7.97 1.92
C LEU A 95 -2.08 -8.74 2.94
N VAL A 96 -1.57 -8.04 3.93
CA VAL A 96 -0.83 -8.62 5.05
C VAL A 96 -1.49 -8.15 6.33
N ARG A 97 -1.71 -9.08 7.26
CA ARG A 97 -2.05 -8.74 8.63
C ARG A 97 -0.74 -8.56 9.39
N TRP A 98 -0.53 -7.38 9.97
CA TRP A 98 0.70 -7.06 10.65
C TRP A 98 0.78 -7.82 11.98
N ASP A 99 1.93 -8.44 12.25
CA ASP A 99 2.24 -9.09 13.53
C ASP A 99 3.41 -8.33 14.15
N ALA A 100 3.11 -7.53 15.17
CA ALA A 100 4.11 -6.70 15.83
C ALA A 100 4.97 -7.50 16.84
N ASN A 101 4.60 -8.75 17.14
CA ASN A 101 5.26 -9.59 18.13
C ASN A 101 6.33 -10.54 17.55
N ARG A 102 6.66 -10.42 16.25
CA ARG A 102 7.68 -11.23 15.56
C ARG A 102 8.90 -10.42 15.09
N SER A 103 9.41 -9.52 15.93
CA SER A 103 10.73 -8.88 15.72
C SER A 103 11.87 -9.68 16.34
#